data_AF-A0A8C1SQ14-F1
#
_entry.id   AF-A0A8C1SQ14-F1
#
_cell.length_a   1.000
_cell.length_b   1.000
_cell.length_c   1.000
_cell.angle_alpha   90.00
_cell.angle_beta   90.00
_cell.angle_gamma   90.00
#
_symmetry.space_group_name_H-M   'P 1'
#
loop_
_entity.id
_entity.type
_entity.pdbx_description
1 polymer ?
#
loop_
_entity_poly.entity_id
_entity_poly.type
_entity_poly.pdbx_seq_one_letter_code
_entity_poly.pdbx_strand_id
1 'polypeptide(L)'
;MFKEKQKIISESKYDIKRDQICSASSRCLLSYRLKKFYIEAAAASNITIPDHVVTFDPGASWLQFHLGISRYALYSGEDGSIDRLLRDMQTATVISAVVKPSGLHLKLALKLQDFGKAMFKPMRQERHEETPENFFYFVDFQRHNAEIAAFHLDRVLDFRRVPPVTGRFINVTGEILDITHNEELRSVFFTSPANNTCFFAKCLYVCKSEYAVCGHPDLLEGSMSAYLPGLSIAPRISIPNPWIRAYSFTGREEWEVNPLYCDNVKKLYPYNSGNRLLNIIDMAIFDFLTGNMDRHHYEIFTKFGDDGFLLHVDNARGFGRHSHDEMSILAPLTQCCMIKRSTLFRLKLLAQSEYRLSDVMRESLSRDPLTPVLTEDHLQALDRRLGQVLRMVGKCVKKLGEPQVVITDFVESSRVTTSHR
;
A
#
# COMPACT_ATOMS: atom_id res chain seq x y z
N MET A 1 9.10 12.82 38.93
CA MET A 1 10.26 13.24 38.11
C MET A 1 11.17 12.12 37.59
N PHE A 2 11.58 11.10 38.37
CA PHE A 2 12.45 10.03 37.85
C PHE A 2 11.73 8.93 37.02
N LYS A 3 10.43 8.69 37.26
CA LYS A 3 9.64 7.71 36.48
C LYS A 3 9.17 8.21 35.10
N GLU A 4 9.00 9.52 34.92
CA GLU A 4 8.66 10.11 33.60
C GLU A 4 9.84 10.15 32.64
N LYS A 5 11.05 10.44 33.13
CA LYS A 5 12.26 10.42 32.28
C LYS A 5 12.59 9.03 31.76
N GLN A 6 12.36 7.97 32.54
CA GLN A 6 12.57 6.58 32.09
C GLN A 6 11.55 6.14 31.02
N LYS A 7 10.33 6.68 31.06
CA LYS A 7 9.29 6.40 30.04
C LYS A 7 9.58 7.09 28.71
N ILE A 8 10.01 8.35 28.75
CA ILE A 8 10.45 9.12 27.55
C ILE A 8 11.70 8.50 26.91
N ILE A 9 12.64 8.01 27.72
CA ILE A 9 13.86 7.32 27.24
C ILE A 9 13.53 5.91 26.69
N SER A 10 12.43 5.29 27.14
CA SER A 10 11.98 4.01 26.59
C SER A 10 11.30 4.16 25.23
N GLU A 11 10.51 5.22 25.00
CA GLU A 11 9.85 5.51 23.72
C GLU A 11 10.86 6.00 22.65
N SER A 12 11.87 6.80 23.02
CA SER A 12 12.87 7.33 22.07
C SER A 12 13.78 6.27 21.42
N LYS A 13 13.84 5.05 21.99
CA LYS A 13 14.62 3.93 21.41
C LYS A 13 13.92 3.34 20.18
N TYR A 14 12.60 3.48 20.07
CA TYR A 14 11.78 2.79 19.07
C TYR A 14 11.26 3.67 17.93
N ASP A 15 11.48 4.98 17.93
CA ASP A 15 11.13 5.84 16.80
C ASP A 15 12.12 5.71 15.64
N ILE A 16 11.64 5.58 14.40
CA ILE A 16 12.48 5.71 13.21
C ILE A 16 13.17 7.08 13.31
N LYS A 17 14.51 7.06 13.34
CA LYS A 17 15.36 8.15 13.85
C LYS A 17 14.92 9.54 13.34
N ARG A 18 14.14 10.26 14.15
CA ARG A 18 13.58 11.60 13.86
C ARG A 18 14.65 12.56 13.33
N ASP A 19 15.79 12.60 14.01
CA ASP A 19 16.91 13.47 13.63
C ASP A 19 17.56 13.07 12.30
N GLN A 20 17.58 11.78 11.95
CA GLN A 20 18.11 11.32 10.66
C GLN A 20 17.12 11.58 9.53
N ILE A 21 15.81 11.47 9.77
CA ILE A 21 14.78 11.86 8.80
C ILE A 21 14.92 13.37 8.52
N CYS A 22 14.94 14.21 9.55
CA CYS A 22 15.08 15.65 9.40
C CYS A 22 16.42 16.04 8.75
N SER A 23 17.54 15.42 9.14
CA SER A 23 18.87 15.65 8.56
C SER A 23 18.98 15.17 7.10
N ALA A 24 18.33 14.06 6.73
CA ALA A 24 18.26 13.61 5.34
C ALA A 24 17.41 14.57 4.49
N SER A 25 16.33 15.11 5.04
CA SER A 25 15.52 16.14 4.40
C SER A 25 16.29 17.46 4.22
N SER A 26 17.07 17.88 5.23
CA SER A 26 17.98 19.03 5.10
C SER A 26 19.10 18.80 4.08
N ARG A 27 19.52 17.55 3.84
CA ARG A 27 20.43 17.19 2.74
C ARG A 27 19.75 17.22 1.36
N CYS A 28 18.43 17.01 1.28
CA CYS A 28 17.67 17.26 0.05
C CYS A 28 17.68 18.74 -0.34
N LEU A 29 17.73 19.68 0.62
CA LEU A 29 17.93 21.11 0.33
C LEU A 29 19.29 21.42 -0.30
N LEU A 30 20.35 20.72 0.11
CA LEU A 30 21.68 20.81 -0.52
C LEU A 30 21.66 20.26 -1.97
N SER A 31 20.95 19.16 -2.22
CA SER A 31 20.70 18.65 -3.58
C SER A 31 19.85 19.62 -4.42
N TYR A 32 18.95 20.40 -3.81
CA TYR A 32 18.22 21.46 -4.51
C TYR A 32 19.11 22.66 -4.86
N ARG A 33 20.08 23.03 -4.01
CA ARG A 33 21.10 24.03 -4.39
C ARG A 33 21.89 23.59 -5.63
N LEU A 34 22.20 22.29 -5.77
CA LEU A 34 22.76 21.71 -7.00
C LEU A 34 21.79 21.79 -8.19
N LYS A 35 20.47 21.60 -7.98
CA LYS A 35 19.46 21.80 -9.04
C LYS A 35 19.42 23.26 -9.51
N LYS A 36 19.61 24.24 -8.61
CA LYS A 36 19.71 25.66 -8.97
C LYS A 36 20.92 25.93 -9.88
N PHE A 37 22.09 25.37 -9.57
CA PHE A 37 23.26 25.45 -10.47
C PHE A 37 23.00 24.81 -11.84
N TYR A 38 22.27 23.69 -11.88
CA TYR A 38 21.88 23.06 -13.15
C TYR A 38 20.91 23.92 -13.96
N ILE A 39 19.93 24.57 -13.32
CA ILE A 39 19.00 25.51 -13.96
C ILE A 39 19.75 26.74 -14.49
N GLU A 40 20.68 27.29 -13.71
CA GLU A 40 21.54 28.41 -14.13
C GLU A 40 22.44 28.02 -15.32
N ALA A 41 23.02 26.81 -15.31
CA ALA A 41 23.83 26.30 -16.42
C ALA A 41 23.00 25.98 -17.68
N ALA A 42 21.76 25.51 -17.53
CA ALA A 42 20.83 25.26 -18.63
C ALA A 42 20.33 26.58 -19.25
N ALA A 43 20.03 27.59 -18.43
CA ALA A 43 19.69 28.93 -18.88
C ALA A 43 20.84 29.59 -19.65
N ALA A 44 22.09 29.38 -19.21
CA ALA A 44 23.29 29.80 -19.94
C ALA A 44 23.47 29.09 -21.29
N SER A 45 22.72 28.01 -21.55
CA SER A 45 22.72 27.23 -22.80
C SER A 45 21.44 27.42 -23.63
N ASN A 46 20.64 28.47 -23.37
CA ASN A 46 19.33 28.72 -23.99
C ASN A 46 18.28 27.60 -23.80
N ILE A 47 18.41 26.81 -22.72
CA ILE A 47 17.44 25.79 -22.33
C ILE A 47 16.61 26.35 -21.18
N THR A 48 15.32 26.60 -21.42
CA THR A 48 14.38 27.05 -20.39
C THR A 48 13.91 25.87 -19.56
N ILE A 49 14.29 25.82 -18.28
CA ILE A 49 13.78 24.84 -17.31
C ILE A 49 12.71 25.54 -16.46
N PRO A 50 11.50 24.96 -16.29
CA PRO A 50 10.51 25.48 -15.36
C PRO A 50 11.11 25.61 -13.95
N ASP A 51 11.25 26.85 -13.46
CA ASP A 51 11.72 27.12 -12.10
C ASP A 51 10.52 27.05 -11.14
N HIS A 52 10.30 25.86 -10.58
CA HIS A 52 9.37 25.72 -9.47
C HIS A 52 10.08 26.12 -8.18
N VAL A 53 9.55 27.13 -7.48
CA VAL A 53 10.02 27.51 -6.15
C VAL A 53 9.75 26.33 -5.21
N VAL A 54 10.79 25.68 -4.71
CA VAL A 54 10.68 24.51 -3.83
C VAL A 54 11.01 24.94 -2.40
N THR A 55 10.09 24.72 -1.47
CA THR A 55 10.26 25.05 -0.05
C THR A 55 10.23 23.80 0.80
N PHE A 56 11.25 23.59 1.64
CA PHE A 56 11.20 22.55 2.66
C PHE A 56 10.45 23.07 3.88
N ASP A 57 9.28 22.49 4.13
CA ASP A 57 8.49 22.76 5.32
C ASP A 57 8.62 21.59 6.31
N PRO A 58 9.17 21.80 7.52
CA PRO A 58 9.14 20.80 8.59
C PRO A 58 7.71 20.35 8.97
N GLY A 59 6.70 21.17 8.68
CA GLY A 59 5.28 20.87 8.82
C GLY A 59 4.65 20.07 7.68
N ALA A 60 5.41 19.71 6.64
CA ALA A 60 4.89 18.99 5.48
C ALA A 60 4.26 17.65 5.86
N SER A 61 3.11 17.34 5.27
CA SER A 61 2.29 16.18 5.63
C SER A 61 3.02 14.84 5.42
N TRP A 62 3.80 14.69 4.34
CA TRP A 62 4.59 13.48 4.08
C TRP A 62 5.66 13.25 5.14
N LEU A 63 6.24 14.34 5.67
CA LEU A 63 7.24 14.27 6.73
C LEU A 63 6.57 13.88 8.04
N GLN A 64 5.42 14.48 8.38
CA GLN A 64 4.64 14.09 9.55
C GLN A 64 4.22 12.61 9.49
N PHE A 65 3.79 12.13 8.31
CA PHE A 65 3.55 10.70 8.08
C PHE A 65 4.78 9.85 8.40
N HIS A 66 5.96 10.20 7.87
CA HIS A 66 7.20 9.46 8.15
C HIS A 66 7.56 9.46 9.63
N LEU A 67 7.37 10.59 10.31
CA LEU A 67 7.64 10.74 11.74
C LEU A 67 6.61 10.02 12.64
N GLY A 68 5.42 9.74 12.11
CA GLY A 68 4.34 9.04 12.81
C GLY A 68 4.39 7.51 12.70
N ILE A 69 5.26 6.95 11.84
CA ILE A 69 5.42 5.50 11.72
C ILE A 69 5.98 4.93 13.03
N SER A 70 5.23 4.02 13.64
CA SER A 70 5.58 3.38 14.91
C SER A 70 5.73 1.87 14.74
N ARG A 71 6.07 1.16 15.81
CA ARG A 71 6.17 -0.30 15.80
C ARG A 71 4.84 -1.02 15.57
N TYR A 72 3.72 -0.32 15.69
CA TYR A 72 2.37 -0.91 15.68
C TYR A 72 1.62 -0.68 14.36
N ALA A 73 1.88 0.44 13.67
CA ALA A 73 1.17 0.82 12.45
C ALA A 73 1.98 1.86 11.64
N LEU A 74 1.62 2.02 10.36
CA LEU A 74 2.15 3.08 9.50
C LEU A 74 1.63 4.46 9.88
N TYR A 75 0.41 4.54 10.40
CA TYR A 75 -0.24 5.78 10.78
C TYR A 75 -1.21 5.58 11.95
N SER A 76 -1.51 6.67 12.66
CA SER A 76 -2.51 6.69 13.73
C SER A 76 -3.92 6.92 13.17
N GLY A 77 -4.94 6.37 13.83
CA GLY A 77 -6.35 6.66 13.51
C GLY A 77 -6.82 8.04 14.01
N GLU A 78 -6.10 8.65 14.95
CA GLU A 78 -6.47 9.95 15.56
C GLU A 78 -5.82 11.15 14.88
N ASP A 79 -4.84 10.92 14.00
CA ASP A 79 -4.04 11.99 13.39
C ASP A 79 -4.59 12.43 12.03
N GLY A 80 -5.04 13.68 11.95
CA GLY A 80 -5.49 14.33 10.71
C GLY A 80 -4.36 14.62 9.70
N SER A 81 -3.10 14.27 10.00
CA SER A 81 -1.98 14.38 9.06
C SER A 81 -2.17 13.52 7.81
N ILE A 82 -2.83 12.36 7.92
CA ILE A 82 -3.07 11.46 6.79
C ILE A 82 -4.04 12.08 5.80
N ASP A 83 -5.13 12.70 6.26
CA ASP A 83 -6.07 13.38 5.38
C ASP A 83 -5.44 14.61 4.69
N ARG A 84 -4.50 15.29 5.36
CA ARG A 84 -3.68 16.34 4.73
C ARG A 84 -2.77 15.75 3.65
N LEU A 85 -2.07 14.65 3.95
CA LEU A 85 -1.20 13.97 2.98
C LEU A 85 -1.96 13.50 1.73
N LEU A 86 -3.18 12.97 1.90
CA LEU A 86 -4.03 12.61 0.76
C LEU A 86 -4.34 13.83 -0.10
N ARG A 87 -4.78 14.96 0.49
CA ARG A 87 -5.03 16.21 -0.25
C ARG A 87 -3.80 16.79 -0.93
N ASP A 88 -2.65 16.72 -0.27
CA ASP A 88 -1.38 17.21 -0.84
C ASP A 88 -0.98 16.37 -2.05
N MET A 89 -1.11 15.04 -1.99
CA MET A 89 -0.87 14.17 -3.15
C MET A 89 -1.86 14.41 -4.31
N GLN A 90 -3.09 14.82 -4.02
CA GLN A 90 -4.10 15.16 -5.03
C GLN A 90 -3.78 16.46 -5.79
N THR A 91 -3.18 17.46 -5.12
CA THR A 91 -3.14 18.83 -5.63
C THR A 91 -1.75 19.43 -5.79
N ALA A 92 -0.74 18.94 -5.08
CA ALA A 92 0.60 19.50 -5.12
C ALA A 92 1.20 19.37 -6.52
N THR A 93 1.91 20.41 -6.96
CA THR A 93 2.58 20.44 -8.26
C THR A 93 3.65 19.34 -8.35
N VAL A 94 3.62 18.58 -9.44
CA VAL A 94 4.68 17.61 -9.77
C VAL A 94 5.87 18.36 -10.36
N ILE A 95 7.06 18.14 -9.81
CA ILE A 95 8.29 18.84 -10.20
C ILE A 95 9.37 17.91 -10.80
N SER A 96 9.11 16.61 -10.81
CA SER A 96 9.94 15.59 -11.47
C SER A 96 9.20 14.27 -11.54
N ALA A 97 9.35 13.56 -12.66
CA ALA A 97 8.86 12.20 -12.86
C ALA A 97 9.99 11.31 -13.38
N VAL A 98 10.08 10.08 -12.87
CA VAL A 98 11.05 9.07 -13.34
C VAL A 98 10.41 7.68 -13.37
N VAL A 99 10.81 6.83 -14.33
CA VAL A 99 10.43 5.41 -14.32
C VAL A 99 11.17 4.71 -13.19
N LYS A 100 10.46 3.88 -12.41
CA LYS A 100 11.12 3.00 -11.44
C LYS A 100 11.68 1.77 -12.18
N PRO A 101 13.01 1.54 -12.19
CA PRO A 101 13.61 0.43 -12.96
C PRO A 101 13.17 -0.96 -12.49
N SER A 102 12.75 -1.08 -11.22
CA SER A 102 12.58 -2.36 -10.54
C SER A 102 11.15 -2.92 -10.62
N GLY A 103 10.50 -2.90 -11.79
CA GLY A 103 9.09 -3.28 -11.94
C GLY A 103 8.79 -4.14 -13.15
N LEU A 104 7.83 -5.06 -12.99
CA LEU A 104 7.25 -5.85 -14.09
C LEU A 104 6.13 -5.08 -14.84
N HIS A 105 5.69 -3.95 -14.26
CA HIS A 105 4.57 -3.12 -14.71
C HIS A 105 4.94 -1.64 -14.73
N LEU A 106 4.21 -0.85 -15.52
CA LEU A 106 4.39 0.60 -15.62
C LEU A 106 4.03 1.29 -14.30
N LYS A 107 5.01 1.97 -13.70
CA LYS A 107 4.84 2.83 -12.53
C LYS A 107 5.88 3.94 -12.53
N LEU A 108 5.46 5.15 -12.15
CA LEU A 108 6.31 6.33 -12.13
C LEU A 108 6.54 6.78 -10.69
N ALA A 109 7.76 7.16 -10.38
CA ALA A 109 8.08 7.87 -9.14
C ALA A 109 7.94 9.36 -9.41
N LEU A 110 6.94 9.99 -8.79
CA LEU A 110 6.69 11.42 -8.89
C LEU A 110 7.27 12.12 -7.66
N LYS A 111 7.89 13.28 -7.87
CA LYS A 111 8.34 14.19 -6.82
C LYS A 111 7.46 15.44 -6.85
N LEU A 112 6.94 15.81 -5.68
CA LEU A 112 6.07 16.95 -5.49
C LEU A 112 6.87 18.18 -5.03
N GLN A 113 6.28 19.37 -5.19
CA GLN A 113 6.90 20.66 -4.84
C GLN A 113 7.31 20.80 -3.36
N ASP A 114 6.71 20.02 -2.47
CA ASP A 114 7.02 19.99 -1.03
C ASP A 114 8.12 18.95 -0.69
N PHE A 115 8.81 18.43 -1.71
CA PHE A 115 9.74 17.29 -1.65
C PHE A 115 9.13 15.92 -1.36
N GLY A 116 7.81 15.84 -1.16
CA GLY A 116 7.08 14.59 -1.07
C GLY A 116 7.30 13.74 -2.31
N LYS A 117 7.23 12.41 -2.15
CA LYS A 117 7.31 11.47 -3.26
C LYS A 117 6.07 10.58 -3.24
N ALA A 118 5.53 10.34 -4.42
CA ALA A 118 4.40 9.45 -4.62
C ALA A 118 4.71 8.45 -5.75
N MET A 119 4.24 7.22 -5.58
CA MET A 119 4.22 6.22 -6.64
C MET A 119 2.94 6.42 -7.44
N PHE A 120 3.08 6.76 -8.71
CA PHE A 120 1.97 6.86 -9.64
C PHE A 120 1.80 5.55 -10.40
N LYS A 121 0.64 4.91 -10.25
CA LYS A 121 0.22 3.78 -11.10
C LYS A 121 -0.96 4.24 -11.97
N PRO A 122 -0.78 4.35 -13.30
CA PRO A 122 -1.83 4.81 -14.20
C PRO A 122 -2.96 3.79 -14.34
N MET A 123 -4.15 4.28 -14.69
CA MET A 123 -5.28 3.45 -15.11
C MET A 123 -4.91 2.63 -16.35
N ARG A 124 -5.31 1.36 -16.33
CA ARG A 124 -5.09 0.39 -17.43
C ARG A 124 -6.36 -0.34 -17.86
N GLN A 125 -7.34 -0.42 -16.97
CA GLN A 125 -8.59 -1.13 -17.17
C GLN A 125 -9.72 -0.29 -16.60
N GLU A 126 -10.88 -0.43 -17.22
CA GLU A 126 -12.13 0.15 -16.78
C GLU A 126 -12.61 -0.50 -15.49
N ARG A 127 -13.36 0.28 -14.69
CA ARG A 127 -13.81 -0.14 -13.35
C ARG A 127 -14.72 -1.37 -13.37
N HIS A 128 -15.40 -1.63 -14.47
CA HIS A 128 -16.34 -2.75 -14.65
C HIS A 128 -15.70 -3.98 -15.29
N GLU A 129 -14.43 -3.91 -15.69
CA GLU A 129 -13.74 -5.05 -16.31
C GLU A 129 -13.24 -6.04 -15.27
N GLU A 130 -13.72 -7.28 -15.35
CA GLU A 130 -13.18 -8.38 -14.57
C GLU A 130 -11.94 -9.00 -15.25
N THR A 131 -10.98 -9.45 -14.46
CA THR A 131 -9.87 -10.30 -14.92
C THR A 131 -10.45 -11.56 -15.54
N PRO A 132 -10.11 -11.88 -16.82
CA PRO A 132 -10.60 -13.10 -17.46
C PRO A 132 -10.24 -14.35 -16.65
N GLU A 133 -11.13 -15.35 -16.64
CA GLU A 133 -10.94 -16.56 -15.83
C GLU A 133 -9.65 -17.33 -16.19
N ASN A 134 -9.23 -17.27 -17.45
CA ASN A 134 -8.02 -17.94 -17.94
C ASN A 134 -6.72 -17.21 -17.58
N PHE A 135 -6.77 -16.03 -16.96
CA PHE A 135 -5.57 -15.29 -16.57
C PHE A 135 -5.00 -15.85 -15.27
N PHE A 136 -3.73 -16.24 -15.31
CA PHE A 136 -2.98 -16.52 -14.09
C PHE A 136 -2.78 -15.22 -13.30
N TYR A 137 -2.80 -15.32 -11.97
CA TYR A 137 -2.59 -14.17 -11.07
C TYR A 137 -1.26 -13.43 -11.33
N PHE A 138 -0.23 -14.12 -11.85
CA PHE A 138 1.05 -13.49 -12.19
C PHE A 138 1.06 -12.77 -13.55
N VAL A 139 0.03 -12.94 -14.39
CA VAL A 139 -0.14 -12.19 -15.65
C VAL A 139 -1.18 -11.08 -15.56
N ASP A 140 -2.00 -11.06 -14.51
CA ASP A 140 -3.04 -10.04 -14.33
C ASP A 140 -2.45 -8.62 -14.31
N PHE A 141 -3.20 -7.70 -14.91
CA PHE A 141 -2.88 -6.29 -14.97
C PHE A 141 -3.00 -5.65 -13.59
N GLN A 142 -2.10 -4.71 -13.31
CA GLN A 142 -2.19 -3.87 -12.13
C GLN A 142 -3.22 -2.76 -12.36
N ARG A 143 -4.10 -2.57 -11.37
CA ARG A 143 -5.15 -1.56 -11.38
C ARG A 143 -4.87 -0.49 -10.33
N HIS A 144 -5.11 0.76 -10.70
CA HIS A 144 -4.92 1.91 -9.82
C HIS A 144 -6.00 1.97 -8.74
N ASN A 145 -7.26 1.69 -9.09
CA ASN A 145 -8.37 1.69 -8.15
C ASN A 145 -8.21 0.65 -7.04
N ALA A 146 -7.55 -0.49 -7.33
CA ALA A 146 -7.24 -1.50 -6.33
C ALA A 146 -6.29 -1.00 -5.23
N GLU A 147 -5.28 -0.18 -5.57
CA GLU A 147 -4.38 0.42 -4.56
C GLU A 147 -5.12 1.41 -3.65
N ILE A 148 -6.00 2.23 -4.24
CA ILE A 148 -6.83 3.19 -3.49
C ILE A 148 -7.77 2.42 -2.56
N ALA A 149 -8.53 1.46 -3.11
CA ALA A 149 -9.48 0.66 -2.34
C ALA A 149 -8.82 -0.16 -1.23
N ALA A 150 -7.64 -0.71 -1.48
CA ALA A 150 -6.84 -1.44 -0.51
C ALA A 150 -6.46 -0.57 0.70
N PHE A 151 -6.02 0.67 0.46
CA PHE A 151 -5.71 1.61 1.55
C PHE A 151 -6.96 1.94 2.39
N HIS A 152 -8.09 2.21 1.76
CA HIS A 152 -9.33 2.49 2.49
C HIS A 152 -9.82 1.28 3.29
N LEU A 153 -9.74 0.07 2.72
CA LEU A 153 -10.10 -1.17 3.42
C LEU A 153 -9.17 -1.45 4.60
N ASP A 154 -7.87 -1.25 4.44
CA ASP A 154 -6.89 -1.39 5.52
C ASP A 154 -7.16 -0.43 6.68
N ARG A 155 -7.62 0.79 6.38
CA ARG A 155 -8.08 1.77 7.37
C ARG A 155 -9.38 1.34 8.06
N VAL A 156 -10.37 0.86 7.30
CA VAL A 156 -11.67 0.37 7.83
C VAL A 156 -11.50 -0.86 8.72
N LEU A 157 -10.58 -1.76 8.38
CA LEU A 157 -10.23 -2.94 9.19
C LEU A 157 -9.32 -2.60 10.38
N ASP A 158 -8.93 -1.33 10.52
CA ASP A 158 -8.03 -0.81 11.53
C ASP A 158 -6.66 -1.49 11.56
N PHE A 159 -6.20 -1.99 10.42
CA PHE A 159 -4.87 -2.57 10.29
C PHE A 159 -3.80 -1.47 10.22
N ARG A 160 -4.04 -0.44 9.40
CA ARG A 160 -3.14 0.72 9.22
C ARG A 160 -1.73 0.32 8.76
N ARG A 161 -1.66 -0.57 7.77
CA ARG A 161 -0.43 -1.20 7.23
C ARG A 161 -0.21 -0.97 5.73
N VAL A 162 -1.16 -0.36 5.04
CA VAL A 162 -1.01 0.12 3.65
C VAL A 162 -0.57 1.59 3.69
N PRO A 163 0.45 2.03 2.93
CA PRO A 163 0.78 3.45 2.82
C PRO A 163 -0.42 4.28 2.31
N PRO A 164 -0.58 5.56 2.69
CA PRO A 164 -1.66 6.39 2.18
C PRO A 164 -1.71 6.41 0.65
N VAL A 165 -2.90 6.18 0.07
CA VAL A 165 -3.13 6.20 -1.39
C VAL A 165 -4.35 7.06 -1.70
N THR A 166 -4.22 7.91 -2.72
CA THR A 166 -5.34 8.70 -3.26
C THR A 166 -5.37 8.60 -4.77
N GLY A 167 -6.53 8.82 -5.37
CA GLY A 167 -6.67 9.06 -6.78
C GLY A 167 -6.21 10.45 -7.22
N ARG A 168 -5.75 10.58 -8.48
CA ARG A 168 -5.47 11.86 -9.14
C ARG A 168 -5.56 11.74 -10.66
N PHE A 169 -6.10 12.76 -11.32
CA PHE A 169 -5.91 12.99 -12.74
C PHE A 169 -4.59 13.72 -12.96
N ILE A 170 -3.72 13.16 -13.80
CA ILE A 170 -2.44 13.74 -14.17
C ILE A 170 -2.50 14.20 -15.61
N ASN A 171 -2.10 15.45 -15.87
CA ASN A 171 -1.82 15.90 -17.23
C ASN A 171 -0.48 15.27 -17.66
N VAL A 172 -0.51 14.20 -18.46
CA VAL A 172 0.71 13.45 -18.80
C VAL A 172 1.69 14.25 -19.65
N THR A 173 1.20 15.28 -20.36
CA THR A 173 2.05 16.20 -21.12
C THR A 173 2.74 17.16 -20.16
N GLY A 174 1.98 17.98 -19.43
CA GLY A 174 2.53 19.04 -18.59
C GLY A 174 3.15 18.57 -17.27
N GLU A 175 2.64 17.50 -16.65
CA GLU A 175 3.08 17.01 -15.34
C GLU A 175 3.97 15.77 -15.40
N ILE A 176 4.26 15.24 -16.60
CA ILE A 176 5.20 14.13 -16.77
C ILE A 176 6.19 14.42 -17.91
N LEU A 177 5.72 14.54 -19.15
CA LEU A 177 6.57 14.65 -20.35
C LEU A 177 7.43 15.92 -20.33
N ASP A 178 6.83 17.07 -20.02
CA ASP A 178 7.53 18.36 -20.08
C ASP A 178 8.52 18.56 -18.91
N ILE A 179 8.34 17.83 -17.81
CA ILE A 179 9.15 17.98 -16.59
C ILE A 179 10.15 16.85 -16.36
N THR A 180 10.08 15.74 -17.12
CA THR A 180 11.00 14.62 -16.96
C THR A 180 12.37 14.95 -17.54
N HIS A 181 13.43 14.70 -16.77
CA HIS A 181 14.82 14.70 -17.25
C HIS A 181 15.32 13.28 -17.53
N ASN A 182 14.48 12.27 -17.36
CA ASN A 182 14.82 10.88 -17.64
C ASN A 182 14.56 10.60 -19.13
N GLU A 183 15.62 10.52 -19.92
CA GLU A 183 15.55 10.27 -21.37
C GLU A 183 14.85 8.94 -21.71
N GLU A 184 14.97 7.92 -20.86
CA GLU A 184 14.26 6.65 -21.06
C GLU A 184 12.74 6.83 -21.02
N LEU A 185 12.23 7.57 -20.03
CA LEU A 185 10.82 7.95 -19.89
C LEU A 185 10.38 8.89 -21.00
N ARG A 186 11.21 9.85 -21.39
CA ARG A 186 10.88 10.78 -22.48
C ARG A 186 10.75 10.05 -23.82
N SER A 187 11.63 9.10 -24.09
CA SER A 187 11.71 8.36 -25.36
C SER A 187 10.52 7.43 -25.66
N VAL A 188 9.67 7.17 -24.67
CA VAL A 188 8.53 6.24 -24.76
C VAL A 188 7.18 6.95 -24.89
N PHE A 189 7.17 8.28 -24.96
CA PHE A 189 5.97 9.06 -25.29
C PHE A 189 5.73 9.09 -26.79
N PHE A 190 4.45 9.07 -27.19
CA PHE A 190 4.03 9.20 -28.58
C PHE A 190 2.57 9.69 -28.66
N THR A 191 2.19 10.21 -29.83
CA THR A 191 0.80 10.58 -30.12
C THR A 191 0.08 9.40 -30.78
N SER A 192 -1.08 9.01 -30.25
CA SER A 192 -1.89 7.95 -30.86
C SER A 192 -2.59 8.39 -32.14
N PRO A 193 -3.11 7.47 -32.97
CA PRO A 193 -3.95 7.80 -34.13
C PRO A 193 -5.22 8.60 -33.77
N ALA A 194 -5.68 8.51 -32.52
CA ALA A 194 -6.81 9.28 -31.99
C ALA A 194 -6.39 10.65 -31.42
N ASN A 195 -5.14 11.08 -31.65
CA ASN A 195 -4.57 12.33 -31.17
C ASN A 195 -4.50 12.47 -29.64
N ASN A 196 -4.29 11.35 -28.94
CA ASN A 196 -4.03 11.34 -27.49
C ASN A 196 -2.53 11.24 -27.21
N THR A 197 -2.07 11.87 -26.13
CA THR A 197 -0.70 11.67 -25.62
C THR A 197 -0.63 10.35 -24.86
N CYS A 198 0.25 9.46 -25.31
CA CYS A 198 0.43 8.14 -24.73
C CYS A 198 1.87 7.89 -24.32
N PHE A 199 2.06 6.98 -23.37
CA PHE A 199 3.38 6.46 -23.02
C PHE A 199 3.30 5.02 -22.55
N PHE A 200 4.42 4.31 -22.67
CA PHE A 200 4.62 2.99 -22.10
C PHE A 200 5.89 3.01 -21.23
N ALA A 201 6.20 1.94 -20.50
CA ALA A 201 7.53 1.79 -19.88
C ALA A 201 8.34 0.77 -20.66
N LYS A 202 9.67 0.79 -20.53
CA LYS A 202 10.52 -0.35 -20.89
C LYS A 202 10.62 -1.24 -19.64
N CYS A 203 9.91 -2.36 -19.63
CA CYS A 203 9.87 -3.34 -18.54
C CYS A 203 9.60 -4.75 -19.08
N LEU A 204 9.68 -5.76 -18.22
CA LEU A 204 9.80 -7.16 -18.65
C LEU A 204 8.52 -7.80 -19.20
N TYR A 205 7.31 -7.41 -18.75
CA TYR A 205 6.08 -8.11 -19.13
C TYR A 205 5.17 -7.27 -20.04
N VAL A 206 4.81 -6.05 -19.63
CA VAL A 206 3.66 -5.33 -20.19
C VAL A 206 4.03 -3.89 -20.57
N CYS A 207 5.04 -3.81 -21.44
CA CYS A 207 5.86 -2.63 -21.65
C CYS A 207 6.35 -2.51 -23.10
N LYS A 208 5.38 -2.69 -24.00
CA LYS A 208 5.47 -2.42 -25.44
C LYS A 208 4.44 -1.35 -25.78
N SER A 209 4.52 -0.75 -26.97
CA SER A 209 3.53 0.21 -27.45
C SER A 209 2.10 -0.33 -27.42
N GLU A 210 1.93 -1.64 -27.63
CA GLU A 210 0.65 -2.37 -27.50
C GLU A 210 -0.01 -2.27 -26.12
N TYR A 211 0.78 -1.94 -25.08
CA TYR A 211 0.32 -1.81 -23.69
C TYR A 211 0.51 -0.39 -23.14
N ALA A 212 0.59 0.59 -24.03
CA ALA A 212 0.67 1.99 -23.64
C ALA A 212 -0.59 2.42 -22.88
N VAL A 213 -0.41 3.39 -21.98
CA VAL A 213 -1.51 4.13 -21.37
C VAL A 213 -1.59 5.50 -22.04
N CYS A 214 -2.80 6.00 -22.22
CA CYS A 214 -3.07 7.22 -22.97
C CYS A 214 -3.97 8.15 -22.15
N GLY A 215 -3.70 9.45 -22.24
CA GLY A 215 -4.65 10.44 -21.76
C GLY A 215 -5.87 10.57 -22.67
N HIS A 216 -6.78 11.48 -22.30
CA HIS A 216 -7.93 11.86 -23.13
C HIS A 216 -8.14 13.39 -23.18
N PRO A 217 -7.41 14.12 -24.06
CA PRO A 217 -6.23 13.66 -24.79
C PRO A 217 -4.96 13.60 -23.91
N ASP A 218 -4.88 14.43 -22.87
CA ASP A 218 -3.69 14.54 -22.01
C ASP A 218 -3.94 14.15 -20.54
N LEU A 219 -5.20 14.10 -20.10
CA LEU A 219 -5.53 13.72 -18.73
C LEU A 219 -5.61 12.21 -18.60
N LEU A 220 -4.84 11.66 -17.68
CA LEU A 220 -4.82 10.24 -17.33
C LEU A 220 -5.09 10.06 -15.84
N GLU A 221 -6.08 9.24 -15.54
CA GLU A 221 -6.39 8.81 -14.18
C GLU A 221 -5.30 7.87 -13.63
N GLY A 222 -4.98 7.97 -12.34
CA GLY A 222 -4.17 6.97 -11.66
C GLY A 222 -4.15 7.13 -10.14
N SER A 223 -3.48 6.19 -9.49
CA SER A 223 -3.31 6.16 -8.04
C SER A 223 -1.98 6.77 -7.64
N MET A 224 -1.98 7.51 -6.54
CA MET A 224 -0.84 8.18 -5.93
C MET A 224 -0.59 7.57 -4.55
N SER A 225 0.36 6.65 -4.44
CA SER A 225 0.74 6.04 -3.16
C SER A 225 1.91 6.79 -2.52
N ALA A 226 1.76 7.26 -1.28
CA ALA A 226 2.81 7.94 -0.55
C ALA A 226 4.04 7.04 -0.40
N TYR A 227 5.22 7.60 -0.65
CA TYR A 227 6.47 6.87 -0.41
C TYR A 227 6.68 6.64 1.09
N LEU A 228 7.12 5.42 1.43
CA LEU A 228 7.74 5.15 2.72
C LEU A 228 9.11 5.84 2.82
N PRO A 229 9.66 6.03 4.04
CA PRO A 229 11.00 6.56 4.20
C PRO A 229 12.03 5.77 3.38
N GLY A 230 13.04 6.47 2.86
CA GLY A 230 14.11 5.85 2.07
C GLY A 230 14.80 4.72 2.83
N LEU A 231 15.28 3.70 2.11
CA LEU A 231 15.91 2.51 2.71
C LEU A 231 17.17 2.83 3.53
N SER A 232 17.85 3.95 3.26
CA SER A 232 18.97 4.44 4.06
C SER A 232 18.57 4.95 5.45
N ILE A 233 17.32 5.36 5.62
CA ILE A 233 16.77 5.92 6.85
C ILE A 233 15.99 4.85 7.62
N ALA A 234 15.11 4.14 6.92
CA ALA A 234 14.32 3.05 7.47
C ALA A 234 14.49 1.81 6.60
N PRO A 235 15.56 1.01 6.83
CA PRO A 235 15.78 -0.22 6.09
C PRO A 235 14.59 -1.17 6.27
N ARG A 236 14.28 -1.87 5.18
CA ARG A 236 13.22 -2.88 5.16
C ARG A 236 13.78 -4.18 4.61
N ILE A 237 13.21 -5.28 5.06
CA ILE A 237 13.50 -6.62 4.54
C ILE A 237 12.23 -7.13 3.86
N SER A 238 12.39 -7.63 2.64
CA SER A 238 11.37 -8.38 1.92
C SER A 238 11.54 -9.87 2.22
N ILE A 239 10.48 -10.50 2.71
CA ILE A 239 10.48 -11.90 3.17
C ILE A 239 9.46 -12.67 2.33
N PRO A 240 9.82 -13.83 1.76
CA PRO A 240 8.86 -14.69 1.07
C PRO A 240 7.70 -15.08 1.99
N ASN A 241 6.49 -15.02 1.46
CA ASN A 241 5.30 -15.52 2.16
C ASN A 241 5.36 -17.06 2.20
N PRO A 242 5.18 -17.74 3.35
CA PRO A 242 5.12 -19.20 3.38
C PRO A 242 3.99 -19.79 2.51
N TRP A 243 2.92 -19.01 2.28
CA TRP A 243 1.83 -19.37 1.35
C TRP A 243 1.98 -18.66 -0.01
N ILE A 244 3.21 -18.38 -0.43
CA ILE A 244 3.50 -17.96 -1.81
C ILE A 244 2.99 -19.02 -2.79
N ARG A 245 2.40 -18.61 -3.90
CA ARG A 245 1.95 -19.51 -4.98
C ARG A 245 3.10 -19.86 -5.94
N ALA A 246 2.94 -20.91 -6.72
CA ALA A 246 3.90 -21.28 -7.76
C ALA A 246 3.79 -20.36 -8.99
N TYR A 247 4.79 -19.51 -9.23
CA TYR A 247 4.84 -18.61 -10.40
C TYR A 247 5.20 -19.34 -11.70
N SER A 248 4.47 -20.42 -11.99
CA SER A 248 4.59 -21.26 -13.18
C SER A 248 3.21 -21.79 -13.57
N PHE A 249 3.04 -22.22 -14.82
CA PHE A 249 1.74 -22.68 -15.33
C PHE A 249 1.32 -24.07 -14.82
N THR A 250 2.27 -24.88 -14.35
CA THR A 250 2.03 -26.29 -13.95
C THR A 250 2.42 -26.59 -12.52
N GLY A 251 3.17 -25.70 -11.87
CA GLY A 251 3.65 -25.90 -10.50
C GLY A 251 2.53 -25.82 -9.48
N ARG A 252 2.71 -26.54 -8.38
CA ARG A 252 1.93 -26.44 -7.15
C ARG A 252 2.87 -26.33 -5.98
N GLU A 253 2.43 -25.65 -4.94
CA GLU A 253 3.21 -25.46 -3.72
C GLU A 253 2.80 -26.46 -2.64
N GLU A 254 3.70 -26.69 -1.67
CA GLU A 254 3.46 -27.69 -0.63
C GLU A 254 2.17 -27.40 0.16
N TRP A 255 1.89 -26.12 0.45
CA TRP A 255 0.71 -25.71 1.19
C TRP A 255 -0.61 -25.98 0.44
N GLU A 256 -0.59 -26.15 -0.88
CA GLU A 256 -1.77 -26.45 -1.69
C GLU A 256 -2.18 -27.93 -1.58
N VAL A 257 -1.23 -28.81 -1.27
CA VAL A 257 -1.44 -30.27 -1.25
C VAL A 257 -1.30 -30.89 0.13
N ASN A 258 -0.62 -30.22 1.07
CA ASN A 258 -0.38 -30.69 2.43
C ASN A 258 -1.34 -30.01 3.44
N PRO A 259 -2.37 -30.71 3.97
CA PRO A 259 -3.30 -30.12 4.94
C PRO A 259 -2.65 -29.82 6.31
N LEU A 260 -1.47 -30.37 6.60
CA LEU A 260 -0.70 -30.15 7.84
C LEU A 260 0.43 -29.12 7.64
N TYR A 261 0.47 -28.41 6.52
CA TYR A 261 1.54 -27.47 6.20
C TYR A 261 1.79 -26.44 7.32
N CYS A 262 0.73 -25.84 7.87
CA CYS A 262 0.89 -24.85 8.94
C CYS A 262 1.50 -25.42 10.22
N ASP A 263 1.34 -26.72 10.52
CA ASP A 263 1.94 -27.33 11.71
C ASP A 263 3.47 -27.37 11.63
N ASN A 264 4.02 -27.41 10.42
CA ASN A 264 5.45 -27.24 10.18
C ASN A 264 5.84 -25.76 10.25
N VAL A 265 5.07 -24.87 9.63
CA VAL A 265 5.33 -23.41 9.68
C VAL A 265 5.39 -22.91 11.12
N LYS A 266 4.48 -23.34 11.99
CA LYS A 266 4.44 -22.99 13.43
C LYS A 266 5.71 -23.37 14.20
N LYS A 267 6.56 -24.26 13.68
CA LYS A 267 7.82 -24.65 14.32
C LYS A 267 9.02 -23.85 13.82
N LEU A 268 8.89 -23.19 12.66
CA LEU A 268 9.97 -22.46 12.00
C LEU A 268 10.08 -21.04 12.53
N TYR A 269 11.31 -20.57 12.75
CA TYR A 269 11.57 -19.14 12.96
C TYR A 269 11.33 -18.37 11.64
N PRO A 270 10.72 -17.17 11.66
CA PRO A 270 10.23 -16.40 12.81
C PRO A 270 8.73 -16.62 13.12
N TYR A 271 8.11 -17.69 12.63
CA TYR A 271 6.67 -17.97 12.78
C TYR A 271 6.30 -18.68 14.08
N ASN A 272 7.29 -19.25 14.76
CA ASN A 272 7.16 -20.02 16.00
C ASN A 272 6.99 -19.17 17.27
N SER A 273 7.12 -17.84 17.18
CA SER A 273 6.99 -16.94 18.31
C SER A 273 6.48 -15.56 17.88
N GLY A 274 6.04 -14.76 18.86
CA GLY A 274 5.56 -13.40 18.63
C GLY A 274 4.27 -13.34 17.80
N ASN A 275 4.09 -12.23 17.08
CA ASN A 275 2.87 -11.95 16.31
C ASN A 275 2.99 -12.28 14.82
N ARG A 276 4.13 -12.81 14.36
CA ARG A 276 4.42 -12.96 12.92
C ARG A 276 3.35 -13.76 12.18
N LEU A 277 3.02 -14.94 12.69
CA LEU A 277 2.02 -15.81 12.07
C LEU A 277 0.61 -15.19 12.12
N LEU A 278 0.24 -14.55 13.24
CA LEU A 278 -1.02 -13.83 13.35
C LEU A 278 -1.10 -12.63 12.38
N ASN A 279 0.01 -11.92 12.15
CA ASN A 279 0.06 -10.84 11.17
C ASN A 279 -0.08 -11.36 9.73
N ILE A 280 0.47 -12.55 9.43
CA ILE A 280 0.25 -13.21 8.12
C ILE A 280 -1.23 -13.55 7.95
N ILE A 281 -1.91 -14.00 9.01
CA ILE A 281 -3.34 -14.32 8.93
C ILE A 281 -4.19 -13.04 8.75
N ASP A 282 -3.87 -11.93 9.43
CA ASP A 282 -4.49 -10.63 9.16
C ASP A 282 -4.32 -10.24 7.67
N MET A 283 -3.10 -10.39 7.13
CA MET A 283 -2.78 -10.10 5.73
C MET A 283 -3.52 -11.03 4.76
N ALA A 284 -3.66 -12.32 5.08
CA ALA A 284 -4.41 -13.27 4.28
C ALA A 284 -5.92 -12.97 4.25
N ILE A 285 -6.48 -12.50 5.38
CA ILE A 285 -7.87 -12.03 5.43
C ILE A 285 -8.03 -10.78 4.55
N PHE A 286 -7.10 -9.83 4.64
CA PHE A 286 -7.08 -8.63 3.80
C PHE A 286 -6.99 -8.98 2.30
N ASP A 287 -6.04 -9.82 1.93
CA ASP A 287 -5.84 -10.27 0.56
C ASP A 287 -7.06 -11.07 0.05
N PHE A 288 -7.72 -11.86 0.91
CA PHE A 288 -8.94 -12.57 0.52
C PHE A 288 -10.12 -11.63 0.27
N LEU A 289 -10.32 -10.63 1.13
CA LEU A 289 -11.38 -9.63 0.94
C LEU A 289 -11.19 -8.87 -0.37
N THR A 290 -9.95 -8.48 -0.69
CA THR A 290 -9.63 -7.82 -1.97
C THR A 290 -9.60 -8.78 -3.16
N GLY A 291 -9.39 -10.08 -2.94
CA GLY A 291 -9.14 -11.06 -4.00
C GLY A 291 -7.71 -11.02 -4.55
N ASN A 292 -6.76 -10.47 -3.80
CA ASN A 292 -5.35 -10.39 -4.19
C ASN A 292 -4.65 -11.75 -4.02
N MET A 293 -4.32 -12.40 -5.14
CA MET A 293 -3.61 -13.68 -5.16
C MET A 293 -2.08 -13.53 -5.20
N ASP A 294 -1.56 -12.32 -5.35
CA ASP A 294 -0.17 -12.05 -5.74
C ASP A 294 0.75 -11.68 -4.55
N ARG A 295 0.37 -12.07 -3.32
CA ARG A 295 1.17 -11.83 -2.11
C ARG A 295 2.37 -12.78 -2.01
N HIS A 296 3.32 -12.66 -2.93
CA HIS A 296 4.54 -13.49 -2.90
C HIS A 296 5.48 -13.16 -1.74
N HIS A 297 5.54 -11.89 -1.36
CA HIS A 297 6.42 -11.41 -0.30
C HIS A 297 5.66 -10.41 0.57
N TYR A 298 6.15 -10.20 1.77
CA TYR A 298 5.76 -9.09 2.62
C TYR A 298 7.02 -8.34 3.08
N GLU A 299 6.87 -7.06 3.39
CA GLU A 299 7.97 -6.25 3.91
C GLU A 299 7.80 -5.95 5.40
N ILE A 300 8.93 -5.82 6.11
CA ILE A 300 8.97 -5.28 7.48
C ILE A 300 10.05 -4.22 7.62
N PHE A 301 9.88 -3.29 8.55
CA PHE A 301 10.96 -2.43 9.01
C PHE A 301 11.93 -3.20 9.88
N THR A 302 13.22 -3.19 9.53
CA THR A 302 14.26 -3.90 10.30
C THR A 302 14.33 -3.43 11.74
N LYS A 303 14.09 -2.14 11.98
CA LYS A 303 14.12 -1.52 13.30
C LYS A 303 13.15 -2.15 14.29
N PHE A 304 12.00 -2.66 13.84
CA PHE A 304 10.99 -3.25 14.72
C PHE A 304 11.19 -4.76 14.96
N GLY A 305 12.14 -5.39 14.26
CA GLY A 305 12.44 -6.80 14.41
C GLY A 305 11.24 -7.71 14.11
N ASP A 306 11.23 -8.88 14.77
CA ASP A 306 10.23 -9.91 14.51
C ASP A 306 8.82 -9.52 14.96
N ASP A 307 8.72 -8.68 15.99
CA ASP A 307 7.48 -8.15 16.55
C ASP A 307 6.87 -6.99 15.73
N GLY A 308 7.56 -6.53 14.68
CA GLY A 308 7.04 -5.52 13.77
C GLY A 308 5.80 -6.00 13.00
N PHE A 309 4.93 -5.06 12.64
CA PHE A 309 3.82 -5.33 11.73
C PHE A 309 4.31 -5.58 10.30
N LEU A 310 3.48 -6.22 9.48
CA LEU A 310 3.76 -6.47 8.06
C LEU A 310 3.23 -5.32 7.21
N LEU A 311 4.04 -4.82 6.28
CA LEU A 311 3.60 -3.83 5.31
C LEU A 311 2.73 -4.49 4.24
N HIS A 312 1.53 -3.96 4.03
CA HIS A 312 0.60 -4.40 2.99
C HIS A 312 0.81 -3.54 1.73
N VAL A 313 1.91 -3.77 1.02
CA VAL A 313 2.30 -3.00 -0.20
C VAL A 313 1.99 -3.77 -1.49
N ASP A 314 1.94 -3.09 -2.64
CA ASP A 314 1.64 -3.72 -3.95
C ASP A 314 0.28 -4.46 -3.97
N ASN A 315 -0.81 -3.72 -3.81
CA ASN A 315 -2.17 -4.26 -3.76
C ASN A 315 -2.90 -4.15 -5.11
N ALA A 316 -2.22 -3.70 -6.16
CA ALA A 316 -2.80 -3.44 -7.48
C ALA A 316 -3.39 -4.66 -8.21
N ARG A 317 -3.22 -5.88 -7.68
CA ARG A 317 -3.85 -7.12 -8.18
C ARG A 317 -5.07 -7.57 -7.35
N GLY A 318 -5.49 -6.74 -6.40
CA GLY A 318 -6.81 -6.86 -5.78
C GLY A 318 -7.91 -6.38 -6.73
N PHE A 319 -9.15 -6.68 -6.36
CA PHE A 319 -10.37 -6.24 -7.06
C PHE A 319 -10.38 -6.58 -8.56
N GLY A 320 -9.74 -7.69 -8.95
CA GLY A 320 -9.76 -8.17 -10.33
C GLY A 320 -11.07 -8.87 -10.70
N ARG A 321 -11.71 -9.56 -9.75
CA ARG A 321 -12.99 -10.27 -9.98
C ARG A 321 -13.94 -10.02 -8.82
N HIS A 322 -15.13 -9.49 -9.05
CA HIS A 322 -16.20 -9.40 -8.05
C HIS A 322 -17.09 -10.64 -8.05
N SER A 323 -17.14 -11.39 -9.15
CA SER A 323 -17.98 -12.58 -9.32
C SER A 323 -17.37 -13.87 -8.74
N HIS A 324 -16.07 -13.86 -8.39
CA HIS A 324 -15.33 -15.02 -7.88
C HIS A 324 -14.69 -14.74 -6.51
N ASP A 325 -14.70 -15.76 -5.64
CA ASP A 325 -14.03 -15.71 -4.33
C ASP A 325 -12.95 -16.79 -4.27
N GLU A 326 -11.69 -16.38 -4.29
CA GLU A 326 -10.56 -17.32 -4.32
C GLU A 326 -10.24 -17.86 -2.91
N MET A 327 -10.90 -18.95 -2.54
CA MET A 327 -10.81 -19.56 -1.21
C MET A 327 -9.40 -19.96 -0.81
N SER A 328 -8.51 -20.27 -1.76
CA SER A 328 -7.13 -20.65 -1.45
C SER A 328 -6.32 -19.52 -0.78
N ILE A 329 -6.72 -18.25 -0.91
CA ILE A 329 -6.09 -17.13 -0.19
C ILE A 329 -6.26 -17.29 1.34
N LEU A 330 -7.35 -17.90 1.80
CA LEU A 330 -7.58 -18.17 3.24
C LEU A 330 -6.85 -19.44 3.75
N ALA A 331 -5.93 -20.03 2.98
CA ALA A 331 -5.14 -21.18 3.43
C ALA A 331 -4.44 -20.92 4.79
N PRO A 332 -3.79 -19.77 5.05
CA PRO A 332 -3.18 -19.50 6.37
C PRO A 332 -4.21 -19.56 7.50
N LEU A 333 -5.39 -18.96 7.33
CA LEU A 333 -6.45 -18.97 8.35
C LEU A 333 -6.97 -20.39 8.61
N THR A 334 -7.28 -21.11 7.53
CA THR A 334 -7.93 -22.43 7.60
C THR A 334 -7.00 -23.55 8.03
N GLN A 335 -5.71 -23.49 7.68
CA GLN A 335 -4.71 -24.46 8.10
C GLN A 335 -4.21 -24.18 9.53
N CYS A 336 -3.93 -22.91 9.87
CA CYS A 336 -3.39 -22.58 11.18
C CYS A 336 -4.46 -22.53 12.27
N CYS A 337 -5.71 -22.25 11.88
CA CYS A 337 -6.87 -22.08 12.76
C CYS A 337 -6.59 -21.17 13.96
N MET A 338 -6.06 -19.98 13.69
CA MET A 338 -5.83 -18.95 14.71
C MET A 338 -6.13 -17.57 14.15
N ILE A 339 -6.60 -16.65 14.99
CA ILE A 339 -6.92 -15.27 14.62
C ILE A 339 -6.75 -14.36 15.83
N LYS A 340 -6.38 -13.10 15.60
CA LYS A 340 -6.36 -12.10 16.68
C LYS A 340 -7.77 -11.80 17.15
N ARG A 341 -7.92 -11.64 18.47
CA ARG A 341 -9.18 -11.21 19.09
C ARG A 341 -9.64 -9.87 18.55
N SER A 342 -8.75 -8.88 18.44
CA SER A 342 -9.10 -7.56 17.88
C SER A 342 -9.59 -7.64 16.43
N THR A 343 -8.91 -8.44 15.59
CA THR A 343 -9.32 -8.66 14.19
C THR A 343 -10.69 -9.33 14.12
N LEU A 344 -10.90 -10.42 14.86
CA LEU A 344 -12.20 -11.11 14.86
C LEU A 344 -13.34 -10.20 15.34
N PHE A 345 -13.08 -9.36 16.36
CA PHE A 345 -14.06 -8.40 16.85
C PHE A 345 -14.47 -7.41 15.76
N ARG A 346 -13.50 -6.79 15.07
CA ARG A 346 -13.76 -5.84 13.97
C ARG A 346 -14.51 -6.49 12.81
N LEU A 347 -14.13 -7.71 12.42
CA LEU A 347 -14.81 -8.46 11.36
C LEU A 347 -16.27 -8.77 11.72
N LYS A 348 -16.55 -9.13 12.98
CA LYS A 348 -17.93 -9.33 13.46
C LYS A 348 -18.74 -8.04 13.47
N LEU A 349 -18.13 -6.92 13.87
CA LEU A 349 -18.76 -5.61 13.85
C LEU A 349 -19.15 -5.22 12.40
N LEU A 350 -18.21 -5.33 11.46
CA LEU A 350 -18.41 -4.98 10.05
C LEU A 350 -19.39 -5.91 9.31
N ALA A 351 -19.80 -7.02 9.93
CA ALA A 351 -20.84 -7.91 9.41
C ALA A 351 -22.25 -7.59 9.92
N GLN A 352 -22.38 -6.64 10.86
CA GLN A 352 -23.68 -6.16 11.36
C GLN A 352 -24.31 -5.19 10.36
N SER A 353 -25.64 -5.12 10.32
CA SER A 353 -26.39 -4.24 9.41
C SER A 353 -26.03 -2.78 9.58
N GLU A 354 -25.75 -2.34 10.80
CA GLU A 354 -25.48 -0.95 11.16
C GLU A 354 -24.08 -0.49 10.73
N TYR A 355 -23.15 -1.43 10.52
CA TYR A 355 -21.74 -1.18 10.20
C TYR A 355 -21.27 -1.98 8.99
N ARG A 356 -22.20 -2.37 8.13
CA ARG A 356 -21.95 -3.27 7.00
C ARG A 356 -20.75 -2.82 6.19
N LEU A 357 -19.80 -3.74 5.95
CA LEU A 357 -18.51 -3.44 5.35
C LEU A 357 -18.62 -2.66 4.04
N SER A 358 -19.51 -3.06 3.14
CA SER A 358 -19.72 -2.35 1.87
C SER A 358 -20.19 -0.89 2.06
N ASP A 359 -21.03 -0.62 3.05
CA ASP A 359 -21.55 0.72 3.32
C ASP A 359 -20.47 1.64 3.88
N VAL A 360 -19.69 1.14 4.84
CA VAL A 360 -18.52 1.86 5.40
C VAL A 360 -17.46 2.09 4.34
N MET A 361 -17.20 1.10 3.46
CA MET A 361 -16.27 1.24 2.35
C MET A 361 -16.75 2.28 1.33
N ARG A 362 -18.04 2.27 0.97
CA ARG A 362 -18.63 3.25 0.04
C ARG A 362 -18.47 4.66 0.58
N GLU A 363 -18.79 4.89 1.85
CA GLU A 363 -18.61 6.20 2.48
C GLU A 363 -17.13 6.62 2.50
N SER A 364 -16.23 5.72 2.90
CA SER A 364 -14.79 5.99 2.95
C SER A 364 -14.24 6.36 1.57
N LEU A 365 -14.61 5.63 0.52
CA LEU A 365 -14.15 5.84 -0.86
C LEU A 365 -14.77 7.07 -1.53
N SER A 366 -15.96 7.51 -1.09
CA SER A 366 -16.63 8.70 -1.64
C SER A 366 -15.81 10.00 -1.48
N ARG A 367 -14.82 9.99 -0.59
CA ARG A 367 -13.91 11.11 -0.32
C ARG A 367 -12.75 11.20 -1.31
N ASP A 368 -12.53 10.16 -2.12
CA ASP A 368 -11.48 10.14 -3.14
C ASP A 368 -11.96 10.87 -4.42
N PRO A 369 -11.12 11.68 -5.08
CA PRO A 369 -11.51 12.43 -6.28
C PRO A 369 -11.85 11.54 -7.48
N LEU A 370 -11.45 10.26 -7.47
CA LEU A 370 -11.77 9.29 -8.53
C LEU A 370 -13.04 8.48 -8.24
N THR A 371 -13.88 8.96 -7.33
CA THR A 371 -15.17 8.35 -7.03
C THR A 371 -16.05 8.22 -8.29
N PRO A 372 -16.71 7.07 -8.53
CA PRO A 372 -16.65 5.85 -7.74
C PRO A 372 -15.31 5.09 -7.94
N VAL A 373 -14.62 4.71 -6.85
CA VAL A 373 -13.36 3.93 -6.95
C VAL A 373 -13.63 2.45 -7.22
N LEU A 374 -14.62 1.88 -6.54
CA LEU A 374 -15.12 0.51 -6.76
C LEU A 374 -16.54 0.55 -7.28
N THR A 375 -16.91 -0.46 -8.07
CA THR A 375 -18.30 -0.70 -8.47
C THR A 375 -19.12 -1.28 -7.30
N GLU A 376 -20.45 -1.21 -7.40
CA GLU A 376 -21.34 -1.83 -6.42
C GLU A 376 -21.14 -3.34 -6.30
N ASP A 377 -20.81 -4.03 -7.40
CA ASP A 377 -20.57 -5.46 -7.38
C ASP A 377 -19.34 -5.82 -6.53
N HIS A 378 -18.26 -5.04 -6.62
CA HIS A 378 -17.09 -5.21 -5.76
C HIS A 378 -17.40 -4.92 -4.29
N LEU A 379 -18.23 -3.90 -4.01
CA LEU A 379 -18.66 -3.59 -2.65
C LEU A 379 -19.49 -4.75 -2.06
N GLN A 380 -20.44 -5.31 -2.82
CA GLN A 380 -21.22 -6.47 -2.39
C GLN A 380 -20.36 -7.73 -2.21
N ALA A 381 -19.33 -7.91 -3.06
CA ALA A 381 -18.37 -9.00 -2.92
C ALA A 381 -17.61 -8.93 -1.59
N LEU A 382 -17.30 -7.73 -1.06
CA LEU A 382 -16.66 -7.58 0.25
C LEU A 382 -17.52 -8.17 1.38
N ASP A 383 -18.83 -7.90 1.40
CA ASP A 383 -19.74 -8.46 2.41
C ASP A 383 -19.82 -9.98 2.31
N ARG A 384 -19.94 -10.50 1.07
CA ARG A 384 -19.98 -11.95 0.80
C ARG A 384 -18.71 -12.64 1.29
N ARG A 385 -17.54 -12.07 1.00
CA ARG A 385 -16.22 -12.56 1.43
C ARG A 385 -16.05 -12.45 2.94
N LEU A 386 -16.46 -11.35 3.57
CA LEU A 386 -16.45 -11.20 5.02
C LEU A 386 -17.25 -12.33 5.70
N GLY A 387 -18.43 -12.64 5.17
CA GLY A 387 -19.22 -13.78 5.63
C GLY A 387 -18.48 -15.12 5.51
N GLN A 388 -17.68 -15.32 4.45
CA GLN A 388 -16.85 -16.52 4.28
C GLN A 388 -15.72 -16.60 5.31
N VAL A 389 -15.04 -15.48 5.59
CA VAL A 389 -14.01 -15.40 6.63
C VAL A 389 -14.58 -15.82 7.98
N LEU A 390 -15.70 -15.22 8.39
CA LEU A 390 -16.37 -15.54 9.66
C LEU A 390 -16.82 -17.01 9.73
N ARG A 391 -17.32 -17.57 8.62
CA ARG A 391 -17.65 -19.01 8.55
C ARG A 391 -16.42 -19.88 8.73
N MET A 392 -15.26 -19.54 8.15
CA MET A 392 -14.03 -20.31 8.33
C MET A 392 -13.52 -20.24 9.77
N VAL A 393 -13.56 -19.06 10.40
CA VAL A 393 -13.24 -18.92 11.84
C VAL A 393 -14.19 -19.79 12.68
N GLY A 394 -15.50 -19.76 12.41
CA GLY A 394 -16.48 -20.58 13.10
C GLY A 394 -16.20 -22.09 12.99
N LYS A 395 -15.76 -22.57 11.81
CA LYS A 395 -15.32 -23.97 11.64
C LYS A 395 -14.10 -24.30 12.48
N CYS A 396 -13.11 -23.42 12.53
CA CYS A 396 -11.93 -23.61 13.40
C CYS A 396 -12.32 -23.65 14.88
N VAL A 397 -13.18 -22.73 15.34
CA VAL A 397 -13.66 -22.69 16.74
C VAL A 397 -14.43 -23.97 17.10
N LYS A 398 -15.31 -24.45 16.20
CA LYS A 398 -16.02 -25.73 16.41
C LYS A 398 -15.08 -26.92 16.52
N LYS A 399 -13.94 -26.89 15.80
CA LYS A 399 -12.96 -28.00 15.77
C LYS A 399 -12.00 -27.99 16.97
N LEU A 400 -11.49 -26.83 17.37
CA LEU A 400 -10.39 -26.70 18.34
C LEU A 400 -10.78 -26.01 19.65
N GLY A 401 -11.97 -25.40 19.70
CA GLY A 401 -12.40 -24.56 20.82
C GLY A 401 -11.91 -23.12 20.69
N GLU A 402 -12.71 -22.17 21.18
CA GLU A 402 -12.43 -20.74 21.09
C GLU A 402 -11.07 -20.32 21.69
N PRO A 403 -10.64 -20.81 22.87
CA PRO A 403 -9.37 -20.41 23.46
C PRO A 403 -8.13 -20.77 22.64
N GLN A 404 -8.21 -21.81 21.79
CA GLN A 404 -7.09 -22.21 20.92
C GLN A 404 -7.05 -21.40 19.61
N VAL A 405 -8.20 -20.88 19.18
CA VAL A 405 -8.35 -20.17 17.89
C VAL A 405 -8.23 -18.67 18.07
N VAL A 406 -8.83 -18.10 19.11
CA VAL A 406 -8.91 -16.65 19.31
C VAL A 406 -7.82 -16.20 20.26
N ILE A 407 -6.73 -15.70 19.69
CA ILE A 407 -5.54 -15.28 20.42
C ILE A 407 -5.68 -13.81 20.82
N THR A 408 -5.53 -13.52 22.11
CA THR A 408 -5.48 -12.14 22.60
C THR A 408 -4.19 -11.49 22.11
N ASP A 409 -4.32 -10.46 21.29
CA ASP A 409 -3.21 -9.65 20.81
C ASP A 409 -2.74 -8.66 21.88
N PHE A 410 -1.51 -8.16 21.72
CA PHE A 410 -0.97 -7.11 22.60
C PHE A 410 -1.82 -5.84 22.43
N VAL A 411 -2.65 -5.54 23.44
CA VAL A 411 -3.33 -4.26 23.57
C VAL A 411 -2.31 -3.28 24.12
N GLU A 412 -1.99 -2.23 23.37
CA GLU A 412 -1.31 -1.07 23.93
C GLU A 412 -2.20 -0.57 25.07
N SER A 413 -1.68 -0.56 26.31
CA SER A 413 -2.43 -0.03 27.44
C SER A 413 -2.71 1.44 27.13
N SER A 414 -3.93 1.73 26.68
CA SER A 414 -4.41 3.10 26.53
C SER A 414 -4.10 3.81 27.84
N ARG A 415 -3.42 4.96 27.75
CA ARG A 415 -3.15 5.83 28.89
C ARG A 415 -4.52 6.31 29.40
N VAL A 416 -5.18 5.50 30.20
CA VAL A 416 -6.23 5.95 31.11
C VAL A 416 -5.50 6.84 32.10
N THR A 417 -5.45 8.13 31.83
CA THR A 417 -5.27 9.13 32.87
C THR A 417 -6.44 8.96 33.81
N THR A 418 -6.27 8.11 34.81
CA THR A 418 -7.06 8.17 36.03
C THR A 418 -6.80 9.54 36.63
N SER A 419 -7.68 10.49 36.29
CA SER A 419 -7.92 11.67 37.12
C SER A 419 -8.47 11.14 38.44
N HIS A 420 -7.57 10.88 39.37
CA HIS A 420 -7.93 10.74 40.77
C HIS A 420 -7.90 12.13 41.39
N ARG A 421 -9.12 12.60 41.65
CA ARG A 421 -9.58 13.58 42.66
C ARG A 421 -8.68 14.76 42.99
#